data_AF-A0A667WM74-F1
#
_entry.id   AF-A0A667WM74-F1
#
_cell.length_a   1.000
_cell.length_b   1.000
_cell.length_c   1.000
_cell.angle_alpha   90.00
_cell.angle_beta   90.00
_cell.angle_gamma   90.00
#
_symmetry.space_group_name_H-M   'P 1'
#
loop_
_entity.id
_entity.type
_entity.pdbx_description
1 polymer ?
#
loop_
_entity_poly.entity_id
_entity_poly.type
_entity_poly.pdbx_seq_one_letter_code
_entity_poly.pdbx_strand_id
1 'polypeptide(L)'
;MFVSVRMQRWGLNTYLYGPKDDLKHRLLWREVYSPEEEGHLRTLIVEAQSRGLRFVYALSPGQDIVFSSSCDLTLLKRKLRQVSDLGCQAFAILFDDIDHSMCQADSEAFSSFAHAQVTVANEIYRFLGEPPVFLFCPTEYCGSLCSPSVSKSPYLQTVGEDLLPNITVIWTGSKVISRKLSVDCLAEVESVLQRPPLIWDNLHANDYDSRRLFLGPFKGREPQLRNSLRGLLLNPNCEFEANYIPLHTLGSWYRAGKEEKKGEGSGGKDEYCPDRALSAALHDWMDELNQPLQPGGGPRQKTQGRGSCGGKGLLSESQVRLLVGLYYLPHEHGPSAQRLLQDLTWLKTNCHLVDEWRGRASRFMSLCEEIAELHCSVVGGANRAVLYDLYPYVWDLRNTALVAKAFICWLGEGECLHLQSVLEGVPRVWGIMGECSFTKFGTSSGNF
;
A
#
# COMPACT_ATOMS: atom_id res chain seq x y z
N MET A 1 13.11 10.52 6.88
CA MET A 1 14.53 10.09 6.96
C MET A 1 14.68 8.58 7.22
N PHE A 2 13.85 7.94 8.05
CA PHE A 2 13.96 6.50 8.34
C PHE A 2 13.63 5.55 7.16
N VAL A 3 12.71 5.95 6.27
CA VAL A 3 12.31 5.11 5.12
C VAL A 3 13.49 4.77 4.22
N SER A 4 14.35 5.75 3.94
CA SER A 4 15.46 5.59 3.00
C SER A 4 16.57 4.70 3.57
N VAL A 5 16.78 4.71 4.90
CA VAL A 5 17.65 3.76 5.62
C VAL A 5 17.14 2.32 5.44
N ARG A 6 15.85 2.10 5.72
CA ARG A 6 15.19 0.79 5.61
C ARG A 6 15.26 0.26 4.17
N MET A 7 14.93 1.11 3.20
CA MET A 7 15.00 0.78 1.77
C MET A 7 16.42 0.38 1.34
N GLN A 8 17.44 1.16 1.71
CA GLN A 8 18.84 0.84 1.41
C GLN A 8 19.24 -0.51 2.01
N ARG A 9 18.93 -0.75 3.29
CA ARG A 9 19.22 -2.03 3.99
C ARG A 9 18.59 -3.23 3.28
N TRP A 10 17.39 -3.05 2.72
CA TRP A 10 16.67 -4.13 2.04
C TRP A 10 16.97 -4.23 0.53
N GLY A 11 17.85 -3.36 0.02
CA GLY A 11 18.28 -3.37 -1.38
C GLY A 11 17.27 -2.75 -2.35
N LEU A 12 16.28 -2.01 -1.85
CA LEU A 12 15.38 -1.18 -2.65
C LEU A 12 16.10 0.11 -3.07
N ASN A 13 15.72 0.70 -4.20
CA ASN A 13 16.56 1.70 -4.88
C ASN A 13 15.82 2.93 -5.43
N THR A 14 14.50 3.03 -5.28
CA THR A 14 13.72 4.13 -5.88
C THR A 14 12.64 4.59 -4.91
N TYR A 15 12.59 5.89 -4.66
CA TYR A 15 11.55 6.57 -3.89
C TYR A 15 10.82 7.55 -4.82
N LEU A 16 9.52 7.34 -5.01
CA LEU A 16 8.65 8.23 -5.77
C LEU A 16 7.94 9.17 -4.79
N TYR A 17 8.16 10.47 -4.96
CA TYR A 17 7.49 11.53 -4.22
C TYR A 17 6.21 11.94 -4.97
N GLY A 18 5.05 11.59 -4.42
CA GLY A 18 3.73 12.02 -4.89
C GLY A 18 2.68 11.94 -3.78
N PRO A 19 2.90 12.57 -2.62
CA PRO A 19 1.95 12.51 -1.51
C PRO A 19 0.66 13.28 -1.85
N LYS A 20 -0.51 12.69 -1.56
CA LYS A 20 -1.82 13.33 -1.78
C LYS A 20 -2.02 14.60 -0.91
N ASP A 21 -1.33 14.69 0.23
CA ASP A 21 -1.39 15.83 1.15
C ASP A 21 -0.57 17.05 0.70
N ASP A 22 0.33 16.91 -0.29
CA ASP A 22 1.01 18.06 -0.90
C ASP A 22 0.06 18.69 -1.93
N LEU A 23 -0.58 19.79 -1.56
CA LEU A 23 -1.50 20.51 -2.45
C LEU A 23 -0.82 20.87 -3.78
N LYS A 24 0.48 21.20 -3.78
CA LYS A 24 1.22 21.61 -4.99
C LYS A 24 1.67 20.44 -5.86
N HIS A 25 1.44 19.20 -5.43
CA HIS A 25 1.61 18.00 -6.25
C HIS A 25 0.41 17.77 -7.19
N ARG A 26 -0.81 18.16 -6.80
CA ARG A 26 -2.04 17.91 -7.58
C ARG A 26 -2.95 19.13 -7.70
N LEU A 27 -3.56 19.57 -6.59
CA LEU A 27 -4.60 20.62 -6.60
C LEU A 27 -4.09 22.00 -7.04
N LEU A 28 -2.87 22.35 -6.65
CA LEU A 28 -2.21 23.62 -6.94
C LEU A 28 -0.94 23.40 -7.77
N TRP A 29 -0.97 22.47 -8.74
CA TRP A 29 0.21 22.04 -9.51
C TRP A 29 0.90 23.19 -10.26
N ARG A 30 0.17 24.25 -10.60
CA ARG A 30 0.70 25.48 -11.23
C ARG A 30 1.59 26.31 -10.29
N GLU A 31 1.38 26.17 -8.98
CA GLU A 31 2.11 26.93 -7.96
C GLU A 31 3.49 26.34 -7.69
N VAL A 32 4.51 27.18 -7.79
CA VAL A 32 5.88 26.83 -7.43
C VAL A 32 6.02 26.64 -5.91
N TYR A 33 7.02 25.87 -5.49
CA TYR A 33 7.35 25.74 -4.08
C TYR A 33 7.90 27.07 -3.52
N SER A 34 7.59 27.37 -2.26
CA SER A 34 8.16 28.48 -1.51
C SER A 34 9.62 28.18 -1.12
N PRO A 35 10.43 29.17 -0.72
CA PRO A 35 11.81 28.91 -0.29
C PRO A 35 11.92 27.91 0.88
N GLU A 36 10.94 27.87 1.77
CA GLU A 36 10.87 26.90 2.87
C GLU A 36 10.60 25.48 2.36
N GLU A 37 9.59 25.34 1.48
CA GLU A 37 9.24 24.05 0.87
C GLU A 37 10.39 23.52 0.00
N GLU A 38 11.09 24.39 -0.75
CA GLU A 38 12.31 24.04 -1.47
C GLU A 38 13.40 23.50 -0.54
N GLY A 39 13.58 24.09 0.64
CA GLY A 39 14.52 23.62 1.66
C GLY A 39 14.20 22.19 2.12
N HIS A 40 12.93 21.89 2.37
CA HIS A 40 12.47 20.54 2.71
C HIS A 40 12.69 19.56 1.55
N LEU A 41 12.27 19.92 0.34
CA LEU A 41 12.38 19.05 -0.83
C LEU A 41 13.84 18.78 -1.22
N ARG A 42 14.71 19.78 -1.15
CA ARG A 42 16.16 19.62 -1.35
C ARG A 42 16.76 18.65 -0.34
N THR A 43 16.37 18.76 0.93
CA THR A 43 16.83 17.85 1.99
C THR A 43 16.43 16.41 1.67
N LEU A 44 15.20 16.18 1.21
CA LEU A 44 14.72 14.85 0.82
C LEU A 44 15.47 14.28 -0.39
N ILE A 45 15.73 15.10 -1.42
CA ILE A 45 16.49 14.71 -2.62
C ILE A 45 17.91 14.27 -2.22
N VAL A 46 18.62 15.12 -1.46
CA VAL A 46 19.99 14.84 -1.01
C VAL A 46 20.04 13.59 -0.15
N GLU A 47 19.09 13.43 0.78
CA GLU A 47 19.02 12.25 1.65
C GLU A 47 18.81 10.96 0.85
N ALA A 48 17.89 10.95 -0.12
CA ALA A 48 17.66 9.80 -0.98
C ALA A 48 18.93 9.45 -1.78
N GLN A 49 19.55 10.44 -2.41
CA GLN A 49 20.77 10.26 -3.21
C GLN A 49 21.94 9.76 -2.37
N SER A 50 22.15 10.29 -1.16
CA SER A 50 23.21 9.88 -0.24
C SER A 50 23.15 8.39 0.15
N ARG A 51 21.96 7.78 0.03
CA ARG A 51 21.71 6.37 0.31
C ARG A 51 21.64 5.49 -0.94
N GLY A 52 21.95 6.05 -2.11
CA GLY A 52 21.87 5.35 -3.40
C GLY A 52 20.44 5.13 -3.89
N LEU A 53 19.46 5.87 -3.37
CA LEU A 53 18.10 5.85 -3.87
C LEU A 53 17.93 6.87 -4.99
N ARG A 54 17.21 6.49 -6.03
CA ARG A 54 16.67 7.42 -7.01
C ARG A 54 15.45 8.12 -6.44
N PHE A 55 15.52 9.43 -6.33
CA PHE A 55 14.37 10.28 -6.02
C PHE A 55 13.64 10.61 -7.33
N VAL A 56 12.36 10.24 -7.43
CA VAL A 56 11.49 10.55 -8.57
C VAL A 56 10.45 11.57 -8.10
N TYR A 57 10.41 12.74 -8.72
CA TYR A 57 9.38 13.74 -8.42
C TYR A 57 8.17 13.55 -9.33
N ALA A 58 7.01 13.27 -8.76
CA ALA A 58 5.76 13.16 -9.49
C ALA A 58 4.96 14.48 -9.45
N LEU A 59 4.17 14.73 -10.50
CA LEU A 59 3.23 15.84 -10.60
C LEU A 59 1.95 15.36 -11.29
N SER A 60 0.79 15.73 -10.73
CA SER A 60 -0.54 15.31 -11.24
C SER A 60 -1.33 16.52 -11.76
N PRO A 61 -1.05 17.01 -12.98
CA PRO A 61 -1.74 18.18 -13.52
C PRO A 61 -3.13 17.88 -14.09
N GLY A 62 -3.51 16.61 -14.20
CA GLY A 62 -4.66 16.17 -15.01
C GLY A 62 -6.04 16.68 -14.57
N GLN A 63 -6.20 17.17 -13.34
CA GLN A 63 -7.52 17.56 -12.82
C GLN A 63 -8.08 18.81 -13.51
N ASP A 64 -7.23 19.75 -13.90
CA ASP A 64 -7.67 21.05 -14.44
C ASP A 64 -6.70 21.63 -15.48
N ILE A 65 -5.76 20.85 -16.00
CA ILE A 65 -4.91 21.26 -17.12
C ILE A 65 -5.74 21.46 -18.40
N VAL A 66 -5.47 22.55 -19.12
CA VAL A 66 -5.87 22.71 -20.52
C VAL A 66 -4.67 22.32 -21.38
N PHE A 67 -4.71 21.14 -22.00
CA PHE A 67 -3.55 20.53 -22.67
C PHE A 67 -3.00 21.38 -23.83
N SER A 68 -3.88 22.12 -24.51
CA SER A 68 -3.59 23.02 -25.63
C SER A 68 -3.13 24.41 -25.20
N SER A 69 -3.21 24.73 -23.90
CA SER A 69 -2.84 26.04 -23.37
C SER A 69 -1.32 26.17 -23.23
N SER A 70 -0.74 27.09 -24.00
CA SER A 70 0.68 27.45 -23.89
C SER A 70 1.04 28.02 -22.50
N CYS A 71 0.08 28.65 -21.82
CA CYS A 71 0.24 29.15 -20.47
C CYS A 71 0.42 27.98 -19.48
N ASP A 72 -0.48 26.99 -19.53
CA ASP A 72 -0.40 25.81 -18.64
C ASP A 72 0.88 25.01 -18.89
N LEU A 73 1.26 24.81 -20.16
CA LEU A 73 2.52 24.16 -20.50
C LEU A 73 3.73 24.93 -19.95
N THR A 74 3.71 26.27 -19.97
CA THR A 74 4.78 27.09 -19.41
C THR A 74 4.85 26.96 -17.89
N LEU A 75 3.71 26.95 -17.21
CA LEU A 75 3.64 26.76 -15.75
C LEU A 75 4.12 25.36 -15.34
N LEU A 76 3.76 24.33 -16.11
CA LEU A 76 4.22 22.95 -15.91
C LEU A 76 5.75 22.85 -16.03
N LYS A 77 6.31 23.41 -17.10
CA LYS A 77 7.76 23.50 -17.32
C LYS A 77 8.46 24.25 -16.18
N ARG A 78 7.91 25.39 -15.74
CA ARG A 78 8.45 26.20 -14.63
C ARG A 78 8.51 25.39 -13.33
N LYS A 79 7.44 24.70 -12.96
CA LYS A 79 7.37 23.87 -11.74
C LYS A 79 8.41 22.74 -11.78
N LEU A 80 8.47 21.99 -12.89
CA LEU A 80 9.42 20.88 -13.01
C LEU A 80 10.87 21.35 -13.08
N ARG A 81 11.13 22.50 -13.72
CA ARG A 81 12.45 23.13 -13.73
C ARG A 81 12.91 23.52 -12.33
N GLN A 82 12.04 24.12 -11.52
CA GLN A 82 12.33 24.44 -10.12
C GLN A 82 12.83 23.20 -9.38
N VAL A 83 12.12 22.06 -9.48
CA VAL A 83 12.51 20.82 -8.79
C VAL A 83 13.79 20.21 -9.40
N SER A 84 14.00 20.35 -10.71
CA SER A 84 15.26 19.97 -11.36
C SER A 84 16.45 20.75 -10.80
N ASP A 85 16.30 22.07 -10.62
CA ASP A 85 17.33 22.96 -10.05
C ASP A 85 17.62 22.65 -8.56
N LEU A 86 16.73 21.91 -7.86
CA LEU A 86 17.00 21.36 -6.53
C LEU A 86 17.92 20.12 -6.55
N GLY A 87 18.20 19.55 -7.73
CA GLY A 87 19.03 18.36 -7.93
C GLY A 87 18.26 17.10 -8.31
N CYS A 88 16.94 17.18 -8.55
CA CYS A 88 16.15 16.06 -9.03
C CYS A 88 16.43 15.75 -10.51
N GLN A 89 16.58 14.47 -10.83
CA GLN A 89 16.94 13.98 -12.18
C GLN A 89 15.96 12.94 -12.73
N ALA A 90 14.89 12.64 -12.00
CA ALA A 90 13.88 11.68 -12.40
C ALA A 90 12.49 12.23 -12.09
N PHE A 91 11.57 12.05 -13.04
CA PHE A 91 10.27 12.73 -13.00
C PHE A 91 9.13 11.76 -13.32
N ALA A 92 7.91 12.11 -12.92
CA ALA A 92 6.71 11.42 -13.31
C ALA A 92 5.58 12.42 -13.57
N ILE A 93 4.81 12.22 -14.63
CA ILE A 93 3.53 12.91 -14.87
C ILE A 93 2.41 11.90 -14.69
N LEU A 94 1.45 12.23 -13.84
CA LEU A 94 0.37 11.33 -13.48
C LEU A 94 -0.98 11.88 -13.99
N PHE A 95 -1.68 11.08 -14.78
CA PHE A 95 -3.02 11.36 -15.30
C PHE A 95 -4.06 10.36 -14.75
N ASP A 96 -3.84 9.87 -13.54
CA ASP A 96 -4.71 8.97 -12.78
C ASP A 96 -5.84 9.73 -12.06
N ASP A 97 -6.98 9.06 -11.86
CA ASP A 97 -8.14 9.55 -11.10
C ASP A 97 -8.69 10.90 -11.61
N ILE A 98 -8.81 11.04 -12.93
CA ILE A 98 -9.38 12.22 -13.62
C ILE A 98 -10.55 11.83 -14.53
N ASP A 99 -11.39 12.81 -14.85
CA ASP A 99 -12.44 12.66 -15.86
C ASP A 99 -11.81 12.47 -17.26
N HIS A 100 -12.46 11.70 -18.13
CA HIS A 100 -12.00 11.43 -19.50
C HIS A 100 -12.45 12.52 -20.49
N SER A 101 -13.12 13.56 -20.03
CA SER A 101 -13.58 14.68 -20.85
C SER A 101 -12.49 15.71 -21.10
N MET A 102 -12.45 16.21 -22.33
CA MET A 102 -11.63 17.34 -22.72
C MET A 102 -12.48 18.62 -22.71
N CYS A 103 -11.87 19.75 -22.37
CA CYS A 103 -12.51 21.03 -22.59
C CYS A 103 -12.65 21.31 -24.10
N GLN A 104 -13.42 22.35 -24.46
CA GLN A 104 -13.66 22.67 -25.88
C GLN A 104 -12.35 22.96 -26.62
N ALA A 105 -11.45 23.75 -26.03
CA ALA A 105 -10.17 24.10 -26.65
C ALA A 105 -9.31 22.87 -26.95
N ASP A 106 -9.26 21.91 -26.03
CA ASP A 106 -8.52 20.66 -26.21
C ASP A 106 -9.19 19.74 -27.24
N SER A 107 -10.51 19.72 -27.29
CA SER A 107 -11.26 18.94 -28.29
C SER A 107 -11.07 19.47 -29.72
N GLU A 108 -10.79 20.76 -29.88
CA GLU A 108 -10.46 21.37 -31.17
C GLU A 108 -9.00 21.12 -31.57
N ALA A 109 -8.10 20.98 -30.58
CA ALA A 109 -6.66 20.81 -30.79
C ALA A 109 -6.20 19.35 -30.92
N PHE A 110 -6.88 18.40 -30.25
CA PHE A 110 -6.46 17.01 -30.15
C PHE A 110 -7.55 16.04 -30.61
N SER A 111 -7.14 15.00 -31.34
CA SER A 111 -8.00 13.90 -31.79
C SER A 111 -8.52 13.00 -30.67
N SER A 112 -7.83 12.92 -29.53
CA SER A 112 -8.23 12.09 -28.40
C SER A 112 -7.60 12.57 -27.09
N PHE A 113 -8.14 12.11 -25.96
CA PHE A 113 -7.59 12.39 -24.63
C PHE A 113 -6.16 11.83 -24.45
N ALA A 114 -5.91 10.63 -24.97
CA ALA A 114 -4.58 10.04 -24.98
C ALA A 114 -3.58 10.89 -25.79
N HIS A 115 -3.99 11.38 -26.96
CA HIS A 115 -3.14 12.22 -27.81
C HIS A 115 -2.75 13.53 -27.11
N ALA A 116 -3.69 14.16 -26.39
CA ALA A 116 -3.41 15.35 -25.57
C ALA A 116 -2.38 15.07 -24.47
N GLN A 117 -2.58 14.00 -23.69
CA GLN A 117 -1.68 13.62 -22.60
C GLN A 117 -0.28 13.24 -23.08
N VAL A 118 -0.20 12.42 -24.14
CA VAL A 118 1.06 11.99 -24.73
C VAL A 118 1.83 13.18 -25.30
N THR A 119 1.15 14.12 -25.95
CA THR A 119 1.78 15.35 -26.47
C THR A 119 2.44 16.14 -25.35
N VAL A 120 1.71 16.39 -24.25
CA VAL A 120 2.26 17.11 -23.08
C VAL A 120 3.40 16.31 -22.43
N ALA A 121 3.25 15.00 -22.23
CA ALA A 121 4.28 14.17 -21.61
C ALA A 121 5.58 14.16 -22.43
N ASN A 122 5.48 14.00 -23.76
CA ASN A 122 6.62 14.03 -24.68
C ASN A 122 7.33 15.39 -24.68
N GLU A 123 6.56 16.48 -24.70
CA GLU A 123 7.08 17.85 -24.65
C GLU A 123 7.83 18.12 -23.34
N ILE A 124 7.28 17.69 -22.21
CA ILE A 124 7.92 17.83 -20.89
C ILE A 124 9.17 16.95 -20.79
N TYR A 125 9.12 15.71 -21.26
CA TYR A 125 10.27 14.81 -21.28
C TYR A 125 11.45 15.41 -22.06
N ARG A 126 11.19 15.95 -23.26
CA ARG A 126 12.21 16.65 -24.07
C ARG A 126 12.71 17.92 -23.41
N PHE A 127 11.81 18.73 -22.84
CA PHE A 127 12.17 19.97 -22.14
C PHE A 127 13.14 19.72 -20.97
N LEU A 128 12.96 18.63 -20.25
CA LEU A 128 13.84 18.22 -19.15
C LEU A 128 15.16 17.58 -19.61
N GLY A 129 15.41 17.50 -20.92
CA GLY A 129 16.62 16.91 -21.48
C GLY A 129 16.60 15.39 -21.48
N GLU A 130 15.42 14.78 -21.65
CA GLU A 130 15.25 13.33 -21.77
C GLU A 130 15.85 12.54 -20.59
N PRO A 131 15.39 12.81 -19.35
CA PRO A 131 16.00 12.21 -18.17
C PRO A 131 15.92 10.67 -18.21
N PRO A 132 16.91 9.96 -17.66
CA PRO A 132 17.01 8.50 -17.75
C PRO A 132 15.84 7.75 -17.08
N VAL A 133 15.09 8.44 -16.21
CA VAL A 133 13.85 7.95 -15.62
C VAL A 133 12.80 9.05 -15.75
N PHE A 134 11.81 8.78 -16.61
CA PHE A 134 10.59 9.56 -16.72
C PHE A 134 9.40 8.60 -16.73
N LEU A 135 8.45 8.79 -15.82
CA LEU A 135 7.29 7.92 -15.69
C LEU A 135 6.02 8.64 -16.17
N PHE A 136 5.13 7.86 -16.77
CA PHE A 136 3.81 8.31 -17.20
C PHE A 136 2.77 7.41 -16.55
N CYS A 137 1.89 7.97 -15.73
CA CYS A 137 0.71 7.25 -15.24
C CYS A 137 -0.47 7.52 -16.19
N PRO A 138 -0.94 6.52 -16.94
CA PRO A 138 -2.11 6.69 -17.78
C PRO A 138 -3.38 6.86 -16.95
N THR A 139 -4.45 7.36 -17.57
CA THR A 139 -5.79 7.38 -16.98
C THR A 139 -6.37 5.96 -16.91
N GLU A 140 -6.18 5.16 -17.96
CA GLU A 140 -6.43 3.72 -17.92
C GLU A 140 -5.19 2.98 -17.38
N TYR A 141 -4.97 3.00 -16.07
CA TYR A 141 -3.77 2.42 -15.42
C TYR A 141 -3.92 0.97 -14.92
N CYS A 142 -5.09 0.37 -15.14
CA CYS A 142 -5.33 -1.04 -14.82
C CYS A 142 -6.36 -1.67 -15.74
N GLY A 143 -6.38 -3.00 -15.79
CA GLY A 143 -7.21 -3.75 -16.74
C GLY A 143 -8.71 -3.46 -16.63
N SER A 144 -9.24 -3.20 -15.42
CA SER A 144 -10.64 -2.85 -15.21
C SER A 144 -11.04 -1.45 -15.67
N LEU A 145 -10.07 -0.57 -15.93
CA LEU A 145 -10.31 0.78 -16.48
C LEU A 145 -10.24 0.80 -18.01
N CYS A 146 -9.71 -0.24 -18.64
CA CYS A 146 -9.56 -0.30 -20.08
C CYS A 146 -10.87 -0.64 -20.80
N SER A 147 -11.20 0.13 -21.84
CA SER A 147 -12.39 -0.09 -22.65
C SER A 147 -12.05 -0.28 -24.14
N PRO A 148 -12.55 -1.36 -24.80
CA PRO A 148 -13.36 -2.44 -24.26
C PRO A 148 -12.55 -3.52 -23.52
N SER A 149 -11.23 -3.54 -23.69
CA SER A 149 -10.28 -4.43 -23.01
C SER A 149 -8.87 -3.84 -23.11
N VAL A 150 -7.90 -4.37 -22.36
CA VAL A 150 -6.49 -3.92 -22.41
C VAL A 150 -5.94 -3.94 -23.83
N SER A 151 -5.99 -5.08 -24.50
CA SER A 151 -5.48 -5.28 -25.88
C SER A 151 -6.19 -4.47 -26.98
N LYS A 152 -7.38 -3.92 -26.70
CA LYS A 152 -8.20 -3.21 -27.69
C LYS A 152 -8.52 -1.77 -27.30
N SER A 153 -7.93 -1.27 -26.21
CA SER A 153 -8.16 0.10 -25.77
C SER A 153 -7.55 1.09 -26.77
N PRO A 154 -8.36 1.95 -27.42
CA PRO A 154 -7.82 2.99 -28.29
C PRO A 154 -6.93 3.96 -27.52
N TYR A 155 -7.25 4.21 -26.25
CA TYR A 155 -6.45 5.05 -25.36
C TYR A 155 -5.05 4.46 -25.16
N LEU A 156 -4.95 3.17 -24.81
CA LEU A 156 -3.63 2.52 -24.63
C LEU A 156 -2.88 2.32 -25.94
N GLN A 157 -3.57 2.12 -27.07
CA GLN A 157 -2.94 2.06 -28.39
C GLN A 157 -2.23 3.38 -28.71
N THR A 158 -2.89 4.52 -28.52
CA THR A 158 -2.27 5.85 -28.67
C THR A 158 -1.11 6.05 -27.70
N VAL A 159 -1.24 5.65 -26.43
CA VAL A 159 -0.12 5.70 -25.46
C VAL A 159 1.05 4.81 -25.90
N GLY A 160 0.78 3.64 -26.46
CA GLY A 160 1.79 2.72 -26.97
C GLY A 160 2.53 3.28 -28.20
N GLU A 161 1.78 3.81 -29.17
CA GLU A 161 2.32 4.27 -30.45
C GLU A 161 3.02 5.64 -30.36
N ASP A 162 2.44 6.59 -29.63
CA ASP A 162 2.84 8.00 -29.71
C ASP A 162 3.75 8.45 -28.55
N LEU A 163 3.71 7.77 -27.40
CA LEU A 163 4.56 8.12 -26.26
C LEU A 163 6.02 7.73 -26.55
N LEU A 164 6.95 8.65 -26.28
CA LEU A 164 8.37 8.41 -26.58
C LEU A 164 8.88 7.14 -25.89
N PRO A 165 9.67 6.30 -26.56
CA PRO A 165 9.95 4.92 -26.14
C PRO A 165 10.72 4.79 -24.81
N ASN A 166 11.43 5.85 -24.39
CA ASN A 166 12.17 5.88 -23.13
C ASN A 166 11.31 6.34 -21.93
N ILE A 167 10.07 6.80 -22.17
CA ILE A 167 9.11 7.09 -21.10
C ILE A 167 8.52 5.77 -20.62
N THR A 168 8.64 5.52 -19.32
CA THR A 168 8.14 4.31 -18.68
C THR A 168 6.67 4.48 -18.31
N VAL A 169 5.81 3.55 -18.72
CA VAL A 169 4.38 3.58 -18.40
C VAL A 169 4.09 2.82 -17.12
N ILE A 170 3.33 3.44 -16.23
CA ILE A 170 2.90 2.87 -14.94
C ILE A 170 1.66 1.98 -15.15
N TRP A 171 1.59 0.88 -14.40
CA TRP A 171 0.48 -0.07 -14.44
C TRP A 171 0.22 -0.71 -13.07
N THR A 172 -1.02 -0.93 -12.66
CA THR A 172 -1.34 -1.54 -11.34
C THR A 172 -1.79 -3.01 -11.43
N GLY A 173 -1.91 -3.55 -12.65
CA GLY A 173 -2.35 -4.92 -12.92
C GLY A 173 -3.79 -5.00 -13.43
N SER A 174 -4.50 -6.07 -13.10
CA SER A 174 -5.88 -6.28 -13.57
C SER A 174 -6.90 -5.38 -12.89
N LYS A 175 -6.57 -4.87 -11.70
CA LYS A 175 -7.36 -3.91 -10.92
C LYS A 175 -6.44 -2.87 -10.30
N VAL A 176 -7.02 -1.82 -9.73
CA VAL A 176 -6.28 -0.85 -8.91
C VAL A 176 -5.54 -1.57 -7.77
N ILE A 177 -6.22 -2.51 -7.09
CA ILE A 177 -5.63 -3.41 -6.09
C ILE A 177 -5.65 -4.85 -6.60
N SER A 178 -4.64 -5.23 -7.37
CA SER A 178 -4.55 -6.56 -7.97
C SER A 178 -4.30 -7.67 -6.92
N ARG A 179 -5.12 -8.73 -6.93
CA ARG A 179 -4.90 -9.90 -6.04
C ARG A 179 -3.67 -10.71 -6.46
N LYS A 180 -3.47 -10.88 -7.76
CA LYS A 180 -2.31 -11.55 -8.36
C LYS A 180 -1.87 -10.82 -9.62
N LEU A 181 -0.59 -10.91 -9.96
CA LEU A 181 -0.05 -10.57 -11.27
C LEU A 181 0.51 -11.84 -11.92
N SER A 182 0.33 -11.99 -13.24
CA SER A 182 0.85 -13.12 -14.02
C SER A 182 1.63 -12.62 -15.23
N VAL A 183 2.53 -13.46 -15.74
CA VAL A 183 3.33 -13.15 -16.95
C VAL A 183 2.41 -12.92 -18.14
N ASP A 184 1.36 -13.72 -18.31
CA ASP A 184 0.41 -13.58 -19.43
C ASP A 184 -0.31 -12.23 -19.43
N CYS A 185 -0.75 -11.76 -18.25
CA CYS A 185 -1.38 -10.44 -18.14
C CYS A 185 -0.39 -9.31 -18.44
N LEU A 186 0.90 -9.45 -18.06
CA LEU A 186 1.92 -8.47 -18.39
C LEU A 186 2.28 -8.49 -19.88
N ALA A 187 2.27 -9.65 -20.52
CA ALA A 187 2.53 -9.76 -21.96
C ALA A 187 1.43 -9.07 -22.79
N GLU A 188 0.15 -9.19 -22.38
CA GLU A 188 -0.94 -8.42 -23.01
C GLU A 188 -0.71 -6.91 -22.89
N VAL A 189 -0.36 -6.43 -21.69
CA VAL A 189 -0.08 -5.01 -21.44
C VAL A 189 1.13 -4.53 -22.24
N GLU A 190 2.22 -5.28 -22.24
CA GLU A 190 3.43 -4.95 -23.01
C GLU A 190 3.15 -4.88 -24.51
N SER A 191 2.29 -5.76 -25.05
CA SER A 191 1.92 -5.76 -26.46
C SER A 191 1.22 -4.48 -26.92
N VAL A 192 0.33 -3.92 -26.08
CA VAL A 192 -0.40 -2.69 -26.42
C VAL A 192 0.43 -1.44 -26.12
N LEU A 193 1.19 -1.45 -25.03
CA LEU A 193 2.06 -0.33 -24.65
C LEU A 193 3.37 -0.27 -25.44
N GLN A 194 3.74 -1.35 -26.14
CA GLN A 194 4.99 -1.51 -26.88
C GLN A 194 6.24 -1.33 -26.00
N ARG A 195 6.12 -1.59 -24.69
CA ARG A 195 7.21 -1.52 -23.70
C ARG A 195 6.82 -2.27 -22.42
N PRO A 196 7.79 -2.84 -21.68
CA PRO A 196 7.54 -3.40 -20.36
C PRO A 196 7.02 -2.32 -19.39
N PRO A 197 5.91 -2.57 -18.68
CA PRO A 197 5.38 -1.59 -17.73
C PRO A 197 6.25 -1.52 -16.46
N LEU A 198 6.10 -0.42 -15.72
CA LEU A 198 6.47 -0.34 -14.31
C LEU A 198 5.24 -0.61 -13.46
N ILE A 199 5.33 -1.55 -12.53
CA ILE A 199 4.21 -1.82 -11.62
C ILE A 199 4.16 -0.76 -10.52
N TRP A 200 3.02 -0.11 -10.37
CA TRP A 200 2.63 0.61 -9.15
C TRP A 200 1.72 -0.31 -8.36
N ASP A 201 2.26 -0.96 -7.34
CA ASP A 201 1.58 -2.01 -6.60
C ASP A 201 0.84 -1.42 -5.40
N ASN A 202 -0.49 -1.55 -5.39
CA ASN A 202 -1.34 -1.10 -4.29
C ASN A 202 -1.71 -2.24 -3.33
N LEU A 203 -0.99 -3.37 -3.31
CA LEU A 203 -1.28 -4.51 -2.43
C LEU A 203 -1.41 -4.11 -0.95
N HIS A 204 -0.68 -3.07 -0.52
CA HIS A 204 -0.65 -2.59 0.85
C HIS A 204 -1.19 -1.16 1.01
N ALA A 205 -1.76 -0.55 -0.04
CA ALA A 205 -2.40 0.76 0.07
C ALA A 205 -3.66 0.65 0.93
N ASN A 206 -3.93 1.64 1.80
CA ASN A 206 -5.13 1.66 2.66
C ASN A 206 -5.88 3.00 2.66
N ASP A 207 -5.46 3.96 1.84
CA ASP A 207 -6.07 5.30 1.72
C ASP A 207 -7.56 5.28 1.31
N TYR A 208 -8.00 4.20 0.66
CA TYR A 208 -9.40 4.00 0.25
C TYR A 208 -10.34 3.53 1.38
N ASP A 209 -9.82 3.07 2.53
CA ASP A 209 -10.64 2.69 3.69
C ASP A 209 -9.86 2.86 4.99
N SER A 210 -10.18 3.92 5.74
CA SER A 210 -9.50 4.31 6.98
C SER A 210 -9.54 3.26 8.11
N ARG A 211 -10.36 2.21 7.98
CA ARG A 211 -10.41 1.10 8.95
C ARG A 211 -9.51 -0.07 8.58
N ARG A 212 -8.92 -0.05 7.39
CA ARG A 212 -8.06 -1.11 6.90
C ARG A 212 -6.59 -0.80 7.15
N LEU A 213 -5.86 -1.86 7.44
CA LEU A 213 -4.41 -1.84 7.63
C LEU A 213 -3.87 -3.17 7.08
N PHE A 214 -2.73 -3.12 6.41
CA PHE A 214 -2.14 -4.28 5.76
C PHE A 214 -0.73 -4.54 6.26
N LEU A 215 -0.62 -5.49 7.19
CA LEU A 215 0.63 -5.92 7.81
C LEU A 215 1.10 -7.30 7.33
N GLY A 216 0.38 -7.91 6.38
CA GLY A 216 0.77 -9.16 5.75
C GLY A 216 1.97 -9.02 4.80
N PRO A 217 2.58 -10.14 4.37
CA PRO A 217 3.74 -10.13 3.49
C PRO A 217 3.34 -9.77 2.04
N PHE A 218 4.30 -9.22 1.28
CA PHE A 218 4.16 -9.06 -0.16
C PHE A 218 3.86 -10.41 -0.83
N LYS A 219 2.79 -10.51 -1.62
CA LYS A 219 2.25 -11.80 -2.08
C LYS A 219 1.53 -11.69 -3.44
N GLY A 220 1.49 -12.80 -4.17
CA GLY A 220 0.73 -12.93 -5.42
C GLY A 220 1.45 -12.35 -6.64
N ARG A 221 2.74 -12.08 -6.54
CA ARG A 221 3.62 -11.65 -7.62
C ARG A 221 4.80 -12.61 -7.63
N GLU A 222 4.86 -13.52 -8.60
CA GLU A 222 5.98 -14.46 -8.67
C GLU A 222 7.29 -13.71 -8.97
N PRO A 223 8.44 -14.07 -8.35
CA PRO A 223 9.71 -13.38 -8.57
C PRO A 223 10.14 -13.28 -10.04
N GLN A 224 9.75 -14.24 -10.87
CA GLN A 224 10.09 -14.27 -12.30
C GLN A 224 9.43 -13.14 -13.10
N LEU A 225 8.36 -12.51 -12.58
CA LEU A 225 7.71 -11.36 -13.22
C LEU A 225 8.70 -10.21 -13.47
N ARG A 226 9.78 -10.12 -12.70
CA ARG A 226 10.84 -9.13 -12.88
C ARG A 226 11.53 -9.14 -14.23
N ASN A 227 11.39 -10.23 -14.98
CA ASN A 227 11.91 -10.34 -16.34
C ASN A 227 11.07 -9.55 -17.35
N SER A 228 9.80 -9.31 -17.04
CA SER A 228 8.82 -8.64 -17.90
C SER A 228 8.46 -7.23 -17.40
N LEU A 229 9.22 -6.68 -16.45
CA LEU A 229 8.93 -5.40 -15.82
C LEU A 229 10.10 -4.43 -15.95
N ARG A 230 9.79 -3.16 -16.17
CA ARG A 230 10.75 -2.06 -16.07
C ARG A 230 11.12 -1.77 -14.61
N GLY A 231 10.18 -1.99 -13.70
CA GLY A 231 10.35 -1.80 -12.26
C GLY A 231 9.07 -2.14 -11.49
N LEU A 232 9.16 -2.09 -10.16
CA LEU A 232 8.02 -2.20 -9.25
C LEU A 232 8.19 -1.19 -8.13
N LEU A 233 7.19 -0.33 -7.95
CA LEU A 233 7.03 0.61 -6.86
C LEU A 233 5.86 0.13 -6.00
N LEU A 234 6.04 0.09 -4.68
CA LEU A 234 4.97 -0.24 -3.76
C LEU A 234 4.37 1.07 -3.24
N ASN A 235 3.05 1.20 -3.35
CA ASN A 235 2.26 2.18 -2.65
C ASN A 235 1.69 1.52 -1.38
N PRO A 236 2.26 1.79 -0.20
CA PRO A 236 1.99 1.03 1.00
C PRO A 236 0.92 1.75 1.86
N ASN A 237 0.80 1.40 3.14
CA ASN A 237 -0.15 2.05 4.05
C ASN A 237 0.21 3.53 4.24
N CYS A 238 -0.78 4.36 4.59
CA CYS A 238 -0.57 5.75 4.98
C CYS A 238 0.33 5.86 6.22
N GLU A 239 0.13 4.97 7.18
CA GLU A 239 0.85 4.93 8.44
C GLU A 239 2.29 4.44 8.24
N PHE A 240 3.26 5.28 8.56
CA PHE A 240 4.66 5.02 8.23
C PHE A 240 5.21 3.74 8.87
N GLU A 241 4.96 3.53 10.16
CA GLU A 241 5.48 2.38 10.90
C GLU A 241 4.76 1.07 10.54
N ALA A 242 3.55 1.13 9.99
CA ALA A 242 2.85 -0.05 9.47
C ALA A 242 3.53 -0.67 8.24
N ASN A 243 4.46 0.07 7.61
CA ASN A 243 5.10 -0.33 6.35
C ASN A 243 6.39 -1.14 6.52
N TYR A 244 6.74 -1.53 7.74
CA TYR A 244 7.94 -2.35 7.98
C TYR A 244 7.87 -3.70 7.24
N ILE A 245 6.80 -4.48 7.50
CA ILE A 245 6.62 -5.80 6.89
C ILE A 245 6.41 -5.69 5.36
N PRO A 246 5.54 -4.81 4.84
CA PRO A 246 5.38 -4.61 3.40
C PRO A 246 6.70 -4.37 2.66
N LEU A 247 7.53 -3.44 3.14
CA LEU A 247 8.79 -3.08 2.49
C LEU A 247 9.89 -4.13 2.70
N HIS A 248 9.98 -4.74 3.88
CA HIS A 248 10.96 -5.81 4.17
C HIS A 248 10.70 -7.03 3.28
N THR A 249 9.45 -7.47 3.19
CA THR A 249 9.07 -8.61 2.37
C THR A 249 9.19 -8.33 0.88
N LEU A 250 8.92 -7.09 0.42
CA LEU A 250 9.25 -6.65 -0.94
C LEU A 250 10.76 -6.74 -1.21
N GLY A 251 11.60 -6.29 -0.26
CA GLY A 251 13.05 -6.41 -0.38
C GLY A 251 13.52 -7.87 -0.47
N SER A 252 12.88 -8.76 0.28
CA SER A 252 13.13 -10.22 0.22
C SER A 252 12.73 -10.80 -1.14
N TRP A 253 11.56 -10.43 -1.67
CA TRP A 253 11.11 -10.78 -3.02
C TRP A 253 12.08 -10.27 -4.10
N TYR A 254 12.59 -9.04 -3.94
CA TYR A 254 13.58 -8.45 -4.83
C TYR A 254 14.98 -9.10 -4.74
N ARG A 255 15.32 -9.80 -3.65
CA ARG A 255 16.57 -10.57 -3.61
C ARG A 255 16.42 -11.92 -4.30
N ALA A 256 15.34 -12.64 -4.01
CA ALA A 256 15.04 -13.94 -4.62
C ALA A 256 15.07 -13.87 -6.16
N GLY A 257 14.39 -12.88 -6.76
CA GLY A 257 14.41 -12.73 -8.22
C GLY A 257 15.75 -12.27 -8.83
N LYS A 258 16.75 -11.85 -8.04
CA LYS A 258 18.12 -11.59 -8.53
C LYS A 258 18.94 -12.87 -8.59
N GLU A 259 18.73 -13.78 -7.64
CA GLU A 259 19.48 -15.03 -7.50
C GLU A 259 19.07 -16.02 -8.58
N GLU A 260 17.78 -16.08 -8.94
CA GLU A 260 17.30 -16.89 -10.07
C GLU A 260 17.95 -16.50 -11.41
N LYS A 261 18.23 -15.21 -11.66
CA LYS A 261 18.94 -14.77 -12.87
C LYS A 261 20.39 -15.23 -12.95
N LYS A 262 21.00 -15.62 -11.83
CA LYS A 262 22.42 -15.97 -11.74
C LYS A 262 22.71 -17.47 -11.73
N GLY A 263 21.70 -18.33 -11.64
CA GLY A 263 21.90 -19.77 -11.45
C GLY A 263 20.98 -20.66 -12.28
N GLU A 264 21.41 -21.03 -13.49
CA GLU A 264 21.10 -22.36 -14.04
C GLU A 264 21.95 -23.37 -13.26
N GLY A 265 21.46 -23.94 -12.15
CA GLY A 265 22.14 -25.11 -11.55
C GLY A 265 22.08 -25.38 -10.04
N SER A 266 21.33 -24.63 -9.21
CA SER A 266 21.15 -25.03 -7.80
C SER A 266 19.67 -25.11 -7.43
N GLY A 267 19.12 -26.33 -7.50
CA GLY A 267 17.74 -26.62 -7.14
C GLY A 267 17.41 -26.21 -5.69
N GLY A 268 16.34 -25.43 -5.55
CA GLY A 268 15.32 -25.63 -4.51
C GLY A 268 15.46 -24.92 -3.16
N LYS A 269 16.34 -23.93 -2.95
CA LYS A 269 16.45 -23.26 -1.63
C LYS A 269 16.10 -21.76 -1.56
N ASP A 270 16.14 -21.02 -2.67
CA ASP A 270 16.00 -19.55 -2.64
C ASP A 270 14.74 -19.02 -3.35
N GLU A 271 13.69 -19.83 -3.44
CA GLU A 271 12.39 -19.36 -3.92
C GLU A 271 11.73 -18.44 -2.86
N TYR A 272 11.15 -17.33 -3.30
CA TYR A 272 10.43 -16.43 -2.40
C TYR A 272 9.21 -17.14 -1.78
N CYS A 273 9.15 -17.19 -0.46
CA CYS A 273 8.02 -17.73 0.28
C CYS A 273 7.45 -16.64 1.20
N PRO A 274 6.18 -16.22 1.03
CA PRO A 274 5.56 -15.18 1.85
C PRO A 274 5.63 -15.45 3.36
N ASP A 275 5.42 -16.70 3.79
CA ASP A 275 5.43 -17.05 5.22
C ASP A 275 6.83 -16.99 5.85
N ARG A 276 7.86 -17.40 5.08
CA ARG A 276 9.26 -17.25 5.49
C ARG A 276 9.67 -15.78 5.54
N ALA A 277 9.29 -15.01 4.51
CA ALA A 277 9.56 -13.57 4.45
C ALA A 277 8.86 -12.82 5.61
N LEU A 278 7.62 -13.17 5.91
CA LEU A 278 6.89 -12.63 7.05
C LEU A 278 7.60 -12.94 8.38
N SER A 279 8.02 -14.18 8.57
CA SER A 279 8.71 -14.59 9.81
C SER A 279 10.04 -13.88 9.98
N ALA A 280 10.80 -13.68 8.90
CA ALA A 280 12.04 -12.91 8.92
C ALA A 280 11.77 -11.42 9.21
N ALA A 281 10.76 -10.83 8.57
CA ALA A 281 10.38 -9.44 8.80
C ALA A 281 9.94 -9.20 10.26
N LEU A 282 9.14 -10.12 10.82
CA LEU A 282 8.72 -10.05 12.22
C LEU A 282 9.91 -10.11 13.17
N HIS A 283 10.80 -11.10 12.99
CA HIS A 283 12.00 -11.23 13.80
C HIS A 283 12.83 -9.93 13.81
N ASP A 284 13.09 -9.36 12.63
CA ASP A 284 13.87 -8.12 12.50
C ASP A 284 13.13 -6.89 13.06
N TRP A 285 11.80 -6.85 12.95
CA TRP A 285 11.00 -5.72 13.43
C TRP A 285 10.95 -5.66 14.96
N MET A 286 11.00 -6.81 15.64
CA MET A 286 11.01 -6.88 17.11
C MET A 286 12.15 -6.06 17.74
N ASP A 287 13.29 -5.94 17.05
CA ASP A 287 14.43 -5.14 17.49
C ASP A 287 14.15 -3.63 17.48
N GLU A 288 13.22 -3.16 16.64
CA GLU A 288 12.87 -1.74 16.47
C GLU A 288 11.57 -1.37 17.21
N LEU A 289 10.60 -2.28 17.25
CA LEU A 289 9.27 -2.07 17.84
C LEU A 289 9.29 -1.64 19.30
N ASN A 290 10.22 -2.20 20.05
CA ASN A 290 10.31 -2.02 21.50
C ASN A 290 11.36 -0.97 21.91
N GLN A 291 11.96 -0.26 20.94
CA GLN A 291 12.93 0.79 21.21
C GLN A 291 12.25 2.17 21.17
N PRO A 292 12.56 3.08 22.11
CA PRO A 292 12.12 4.47 22.01
C PRO A 292 12.60 5.11 20.71
N LEU A 293 11.85 6.07 20.17
CA LEU A 293 12.36 6.88 19.06
C LEU A 293 13.63 7.61 19.49
N GLN A 294 14.70 7.38 18.74
CA GLN A 294 15.94 8.15 18.84
C GLN A 294 15.85 9.30 17.83
N PRO A 295 15.88 10.57 18.27
CA PRO A 295 15.98 11.70 17.36
C PRO A 295 17.41 11.76 16.79
N GLY A 296 17.57 11.44 15.51
CA GLY A 296 18.82 11.59 14.76
C GLY A 296 19.65 10.29 14.65
N GLY A 297 20.02 9.93 13.42
CA GLY A 297 20.76 8.71 13.07
C GLY A 297 22.24 8.70 13.47
N GLY A 298 22.56 8.94 14.74
CA GLY A 298 23.91 8.77 15.29
C GLY A 298 24.25 7.30 15.60
N PRO A 299 25.54 6.93 15.73
CA PRO A 299 25.94 5.56 16.02
C PRO A 299 25.46 5.12 17.40
N ARG A 300 25.01 3.86 17.49
CA ARG A 300 24.56 3.19 18.72
C ARG A 300 25.61 3.27 19.83
N GLN A 301 25.40 4.10 20.84
CA GLN A 301 26.05 3.91 22.13
C GLN A 301 25.24 2.91 22.95
N LYS A 302 25.88 1.80 23.35
CA LYS A 302 25.33 0.88 24.36
C LYS A 302 25.33 1.63 25.70
N THR A 303 24.22 2.28 26.04
CA THR A 303 23.99 2.76 27.40
C THR A 303 23.70 1.55 28.30
N GLN A 304 24.70 1.15 29.09
CA GLN A 304 24.48 0.33 30.28
C GLN A 304 23.74 1.19 31.32
N GLY A 305 22.41 1.22 31.23
CA GLY A 305 21.53 1.85 32.21
C GLY A 305 20.77 0.78 32.99
N ARG A 306 21.22 0.48 34.21
CA ARG A 306 20.49 -0.32 35.19
C ARG A 306 19.22 0.46 35.61
N GLY A 307 18.07 0.00 35.14
CA GLY A 307 16.75 0.50 35.54
C GLY A 307 15.70 -0.56 35.23
N SER A 308 15.41 -1.42 36.20
CA SER A 308 14.38 -2.46 36.10
C SER A 308 13.00 -1.82 36.22
N CYS A 309 12.44 -1.38 35.10
CA CYS A 309 10.99 -1.17 34.98
C CYS A 309 10.37 -2.52 34.65
N GLY A 310 9.51 -3.04 35.53
CA GLY A 310 8.85 -4.34 35.35
C GLY A 310 8.14 -4.43 34.00
N GLY A 311 8.19 -5.61 33.37
CA GLY A 311 7.81 -5.90 31.99
C GLY A 311 6.34 -5.72 31.59
N LYS A 312 5.70 -4.61 31.96
CA LYS A 312 4.38 -4.19 31.47
C LYS A 312 4.60 -3.12 30.39
N GLY A 313 4.49 -3.49 29.12
CA GLY A 313 4.52 -2.55 27.99
C GLY A 313 5.41 -2.95 26.80
N LEU A 314 6.16 -4.04 26.87
CA LEU A 314 6.89 -4.56 25.70
C LEU A 314 5.94 -5.41 24.85
N LEU A 315 5.90 -5.16 23.55
CA LEU A 315 5.20 -6.03 22.61
C LEU A 315 5.97 -7.34 22.48
N SER A 316 5.28 -8.46 22.65
CA SER A 316 5.83 -9.79 22.37
C SER A 316 5.68 -10.16 20.89
N GLU A 317 6.50 -11.08 20.38
CA GLU A 317 6.35 -11.56 19.00
C GLU A 317 4.97 -12.21 18.77
N SER A 318 4.41 -12.91 19.77
CA SER A 318 3.07 -13.49 19.68
C SER A 318 1.98 -12.42 19.52
N GLN A 319 2.09 -11.29 20.23
CA GLN A 319 1.18 -10.16 20.10
C GLN A 319 1.29 -9.50 18.72
N VAL A 320 2.50 -9.33 18.19
CA VAL A 320 2.69 -8.78 16.84
C VAL A 320 2.16 -9.75 15.77
N ARG A 321 2.36 -11.06 15.93
CA ARG A 321 1.75 -12.09 15.05
C ARG A 321 0.23 -12.08 15.14
N LEU A 322 -0.34 -11.87 16.33
CA LEU A 322 -1.78 -11.69 16.50
C LEU A 322 -2.26 -10.46 15.71
N LEU A 323 -1.60 -9.31 15.86
CA LEU A 323 -1.94 -8.09 15.13
C LEU A 323 -1.89 -8.29 13.60
N VAL A 324 -0.80 -8.87 13.08
CA VAL A 324 -0.65 -9.19 11.65
C VAL A 324 -1.72 -10.19 11.19
N GLY A 325 -2.03 -11.18 12.01
CA GLY A 325 -3.08 -12.15 11.72
C GLY A 325 -4.48 -11.55 11.66
N LEU A 326 -4.70 -10.41 12.32
CA LEU A 326 -5.94 -9.64 12.30
C LEU A 326 -5.97 -8.62 11.14
N TYR A 327 -4.84 -7.98 10.84
CA TYR A 327 -4.65 -7.02 9.76
C TYR A 327 -3.65 -7.55 8.72
N TYR A 328 -4.14 -8.37 7.78
CA TYR A 328 -3.29 -9.15 6.89
C TYR A 328 -3.14 -8.53 5.48
N LEU A 329 -3.98 -8.95 4.51
CA LEU A 329 -3.92 -8.53 3.12
C LEU A 329 -5.31 -8.11 2.61
N PRO A 330 -5.40 -7.34 1.51
CA PRO A 330 -6.68 -6.81 1.02
C PRO A 330 -7.68 -7.91 0.62
N HIS A 331 -7.19 -9.06 0.16
CA HIS A 331 -7.98 -10.16 -0.40
C HIS A 331 -7.88 -11.46 0.43
N GLU A 332 -7.28 -11.40 1.61
CA GLU A 332 -7.01 -12.58 2.43
C GLU A 332 -6.91 -12.20 3.91
N HIS A 333 -7.68 -12.91 4.75
CA HIS A 333 -7.55 -12.82 6.20
C HIS A 333 -6.34 -13.60 6.69
N GLY A 334 -5.66 -13.08 7.71
CA GLY A 334 -4.61 -13.81 8.40
C GLY A 334 -5.18 -14.90 9.33
N PRO A 335 -4.33 -15.80 9.86
CA PRO A 335 -4.77 -16.95 10.65
C PRO A 335 -5.63 -16.57 11.87
N SER A 336 -5.31 -15.46 12.55
CA SER A 336 -6.03 -15.01 13.74
C SER A 336 -7.44 -14.51 13.41
N ALA A 337 -7.60 -13.70 12.37
CA ALA A 337 -8.91 -13.24 11.91
C ALA A 337 -9.77 -14.41 11.41
N GLN A 338 -9.19 -15.35 10.66
CA GLN A 338 -9.91 -16.54 10.19
C GLN A 338 -10.46 -17.36 11.37
N ARG A 339 -9.64 -17.60 12.40
CA ARG A 339 -10.06 -18.34 13.60
C ARG A 339 -11.18 -17.60 14.34
N LEU A 340 -11.01 -16.30 14.58
CA LEU A 340 -12.01 -15.46 15.27
C LEU A 340 -13.37 -15.51 14.55
N LEU A 341 -13.36 -15.34 13.22
CA LEU A 341 -14.57 -15.35 12.40
C LEU A 341 -15.22 -16.73 12.35
N GLN A 342 -14.44 -17.79 12.15
CA GLN A 342 -14.95 -19.17 12.13
C GLN A 342 -15.59 -19.55 13.46
N ASP A 343 -14.94 -19.25 14.58
CA ASP A 343 -15.48 -19.54 15.91
C ASP A 343 -16.74 -18.70 16.17
N LEU A 344 -16.74 -17.40 15.86
CA LEU A 344 -17.92 -16.53 16.04
C LEU A 344 -19.13 -17.02 15.22
N THR A 345 -18.93 -17.33 13.93
CA THR A 345 -19.99 -17.84 13.05
C THR A 345 -20.54 -19.17 13.54
N TRP A 346 -19.66 -20.08 13.98
CA TRP A 346 -20.09 -21.38 14.51
C TRP A 346 -20.84 -21.22 15.84
N LEU A 347 -20.34 -20.41 16.77
CA LEU A 347 -20.95 -20.22 18.09
C LEU A 347 -22.34 -19.60 17.99
N LYS A 348 -22.56 -18.69 17.02
CA LYS A 348 -23.86 -18.06 16.78
C LYS A 348 -24.95 -19.06 16.38
N THR A 349 -24.60 -20.13 15.67
CA THR A 349 -25.58 -21.09 15.11
C THR A 349 -25.70 -22.39 15.91
N ASN A 350 -24.77 -22.66 16.84
CA ASN A 350 -24.67 -23.95 17.52
C ASN A 350 -24.81 -23.87 19.05
N CYS A 351 -25.50 -22.86 19.61
CA CYS A 351 -25.70 -22.74 21.07
C CYS A 351 -26.35 -23.98 21.73
N HIS A 352 -27.02 -24.81 20.94
CA HIS A 352 -27.66 -26.05 21.38
C HIS A 352 -26.66 -27.21 21.62
N LEU A 353 -25.45 -27.16 21.05
CA LEU A 353 -24.41 -28.19 21.19
C LEU A 353 -23.51 -27.92 22.42
N VAL A 354 -24.10 -27.99 23.62
CA VAL A 354 -23.56 -27.41 24.88
C VAL A 354 -22.07 -27.70 25.13
N ASP A 355 -21.60 -28.94 25.04
CA ASP A 355 -20.22 -29.30 25.39
C ASP A 355 -19.19 -28.77 24.39
N GLU A 356 -19.43 -29.00 23.08
CA GLU A 356 -18.56 -28.48 22.03
C GLU A 356 -18.59 -26.95 21.98
N TRP A 357 -19.78 -26.38 22.23
CA TRP A 357 -19.99 -24.95 22.29
C TRP A 357 -19.20 -24.30 23.42
N ARG A 358 -19.24 -24.87 24.64
CA ARG A 358 -18.44 -24.36 25.77
C ARG A 358 -16.94 -24.37 25.46
N GLY A 359 -16.45 -25.45 24.84
CA GLY A 359 -15.04 -25.56 24.44
C GLY A 359 -14.62 -24.52 23.40
N ARG A 360 -15.44 -24.30 22.37
CA ARG A 360 -15.19 -23.26 21.34
C ARG A 360 -15.34 -21.85 21.91
N ALA A 361 -16.35 -21.61 22.74
CA ALA A 361 -16.59 -20.33 23.38
C ALA A 361 -15.40 -19.95 24.27
N SER A 362 -14.88 -20.87 25.08
CA SER A 362 -13.68 -20.61 25.90
C SER A 362 -12.48 -20.15 25.07
N ARG A 363 -12.21 -20.78 23.91
CA ARG A 363 -11.12 -20.38 23.01
C ARG A 363 -11.38 -19.01 22.37
N PHE A 364 -12.60 -18.75 21.94
CA PHE A 364 -13.01 -17.45 21.40
C PHE A 364 -12.80 -16.33 22.43
N MET A 365 -13.22 -16.56 23.67
CA MET A 365 -13.08 -15.63 24.79
C MET A 365 -11.61 -15.34 25.12
N SER A 366 -10.76 -16.38 25.10
CA SER A 366 -9.30 -16.24 25.25
C SER A 366 -8.70 -15.35 24.17
N LEU A 367 -9.09 -15.54 22.91
CA LEU A 367 -8.61 -14.70 21.81
C LEU A 367 -9.05 -13.24 21.96
N CYS A 368 -10.28 -12.98 22.44
CA CYS A 368 -10.72 -11.62 22.76
C CYS A 368 -9.90 -10.98 23.89
N GLU A 369 -9.46 -11.75 24.88
CA GLU A 369 -8.57 -11.28 25.95
C GLU A 369 -7.18 -10.96 25.42
N GLU A 370 -6.60 -11.82 24.58
CA GLU A 370 -5.32 -11.55 23.91
C GLU A 370 -5.36 -10.25 23.08
N ILE A 371 -6.47 -9.97 22.39
CA ILE A 371 -6.68 -8.71 21.66
C ILE A 371 -6.70 -7.51 22.62
N ALA A 372 -7.37 -7.63 23.77
CA ALA A 372 -7.41 -6.57 24.76
C ALA A 372 -6.03 -6.31 25.38
N GLU A 373 -5.24 -7.36 25.62
CA GLU A 373 -3.86 -7.28 26.10
C GLU A 373 -2.91 -6.67 25.06
N LEU A 374 -3.08 -7.02 23.77
CA LEU A 374 -2.36 -6.41 22.66
C LEU A 374 -2.57 -4.90 22.66
N HIS A 375 -3.81 -4.42 22.76
CA HIS A 375 -4.10 -2.99 22.86
C HIS A 375 -3.36 -2.35 24.04
N CYS A 376 -3.43 -2.93 25.24
CA CYS A 376 -2.73 -2.41 26.42
C CYS A 376 -1.21 -2.33 26.20
N SER A 377 -0.64 -3.31 25.49
CA SER A 377 0.80 -3.39 25.21
C SER A 377 1.24 -2.35 24.19
N VAL A 378 0.44 -2.10 23.15
CA VAL A 378 0.68 -1.02 22.19
C VAL A 378 0.61 0.34 22.88
N VAL A 379 -0.44 0.58 23.70
CA VAL A 379 -0.61 1.85 24.45
C VAL A 379 0.53 2.10 25.44
N GLY A 380 0.99 1.05 26.12
CA GLY A 380 2.13 1.09 27.05
C GLY A 380 3.50 1.01 26.38
N GLY A 381 3.56 0.93 25.04
CA GLY A 381 4.77 0.72 24.27
C GLY A 381 5.81 1.83 24.39
N ALA A 382 7.08 1.46 24.33
CA ALA A 382 8.20 2.40 24.35
C ALA A 382 8.32 3.23 23.06
N ASN A 383 7.96 2.64 21.91
CA ASN A 383 7.98 3.32 20.62
C ASN A 383 6.67 4.09 20.38
N ARG A 384 6.72 5.41 20.58
CA ARG A 384 5.53 6.28 20.46
C ARG A 384 5.05 6.46 19.03
N ALA A 385 5.90 6.39 18.01
CA ALA A 385 5.47 6.49 16.61
C ALA A 385 4.63 5.28 16.21
N VAL A 386 5.09 4.07 16.59
CA VAL A 386 4.32 2.84 16.39
C VAL A 386 2.96 2.93 17.08
N LEU A 387 2.91 3.47 18.30
CA LEU A 387 1.63 3.72 18.95
C LEU A 387 0.75 4.67 18.13
N TYR A 388 1.23 5.85 17.76
CA TYR A 388 0.39 6.84 17.09
C TYR A 388 -0.17 6.34 15.76
N ASP A 389 0.66 5.63 14.99
CA ASP A 389 0.26 5.02 13.72
C ASP A 389 -0.75 3.89 13.91
N LEU A 390 -0.56 3.02 14.91
CA LEU A 390 -1.39 1.82 15.08
C LEU A 390 -2.60 2.01 16.02
N TYR A 391 -2.63 3.07 16.82
CA TYR A 391 -3.63 3.27 17.87
C TYR A 391 -5.09 3.19 17.39
N PRO A 392 -5.49 3.90 16.30
CA PRO A 392 -6.88 3.85 15.84
C PRO A 392 -7.35 2.42 15.54
N TYR A 393 -6.48 1.62 14.93
CA TYR A 393 -6.74 0.23 14.54
C TYR A 393 -6.84 -0.71 15.74
N VAL A 394 -5.87 -0.66 16.66
CA VAL A 394 -5.90 -1.54 17.84
C VAL A 394 -7.00 -1.17 18.83
N TRP A 395 -7.39 0.11 18.88
CA TRP A 395 -8.54 0.57 19.64
C TRP A 395 -9.86 0.04 19.09
N ASP A 396 -10.07 0.16 17.77
CA ASP A 396 -11.28 -0.36 17.11
C ASP A 396 -11.38 -1.88 17.31
N LEU A 397 -10.29 -2.60 17.01
CA LEU A 397 -10.19 -4.05 17.17
C LEU A 397 -10.52 -4.52 18.60
N ARG A 398 -9.98 -3.85 19.62
CA ARG A 398 -10.29 -4.14 21.03
C ARG A 398 -11.78 -3.97 21.30
N ASN A 399 -12.38 -2.86 20.89
CA ASN A 399 -13.78 -2.60 21.21
C ASN A 399 -14.71 -3.56 20.47
N THR A 400 -14.42 -3.88 19.20
CA THR A 400 -15.20 -4.90 18.48
C THR A 400 -15.07 -6.28 19.13
N ALA A 401 -13.86 -6.66 19.56
CA ALA A 401 -13.64 -7.92 20.28
C ALA A 401 -14.41 -7.97 21.61
N LEU A 402 -14.44 -6.88 22.38
CA LEU A 402 -15.21 -6.80 23.63
C LEU A 402 -16.73 -6.93 23.40
N VAL A 403 -17.26 -6.32 22.35
CA VAL A 403 -18.68 -6.46 21.97
C VAL A 403 -19.00 -7.90 21.57
N ALA A 404 -18.15 -8.51 20.73
CA ALA A 404 -18.33 -9.90 20.33
C ALA A 404 -18.21 -10.87 21.52
N LYS A 405 -17.28 -10.60 22.44
CA LYS A 405 -17.12 -11.32 23.71
C LYS A 405 -18.41 -11.28 24.54
N ALA A 406 -18.97 -10.10 24.74
CA ALA A 406 -20.22 -9.91 25.49
C ALA A 406 -21.41 -10.63 24.83
N PHE A 407 -21.49 -10.61 23.50
CA PHE A 407 -22.53 -11.33 22.75
C PHE A 407 -22.46 -12.84 22.95
N ILE A 408 -21.26 -13.43 22.94
CA ILE A 408 -21.09 -14.87 23.21
C ILE A 408 -21.42 -15.22 24.66
N CYS A 409 -21.04 -14.40 25.65
CA CYS A 409 -21.47 -14.59 27.04
C CYS A 409 -22.99 -14.66 27.16
N TRP A 410 -23.68 -13.70 26.55
CA TRP A 410 -25.14 -13.62 26.55
C TRP A 410 -25.79 -14.88 25.95
N LEU A 411 -25.27 -15.40 24.83
CA LEU A 411 -25.74 -16.66 24.25
C LEU A 411 -25.57 -17.86 25.20
N GLY A 412 -24.51 -17.87 26.01
CA GLY A 412 -24.21 -18.95 26.95
C GLY A 412 -25.08 -18.98 28.22
N GLU A 413 -25.71 -17.86 28.58
CA GLU A 413 -26.56 -17.73 29.78
C GLU A 413 -28.00 -18.26 29.58
N GLY A 414 -28.35 -18.74 28.39
CA GLY A 414 -29.58 -19.49 28.16
C GLY A 414 -30.76 -18.72 27.56
N GLU A 415 -30.58 -17.51 27.04
CA GLU A 415 -31.61 -16.80 26.27
C GLU A 415 -31.81 -17.36 24.83
N CYS A 416 -31.42 -18.63 24.58
CA CYS A 416 -31.57 -19.27 23.27
C CYS A 416 -33.02 -19.65 22.89
N LEU A 417 -34.01 -19.48 23.78
CA LEU A 417 -35.40 -19.90 23.55
C LEU A 417 -36.29 -18.91 22.76
N HIS A 418 -35.81 -17.72 22.38
CA HIS A 418 -36.62 -16.70 21.67
C HIS A 418 -35.93 -16.08 20.43
N LEU A 419 -34.98 -16.78 19.81
CA LEU A 419 -34.16 -16.19 18.74
C LEU A 419 -34.86 -15.94 17.40
N GLN A 420 -36.05 -16.49 17.12
CA GLN A 420 -36.70 -16.27 15.82
C GLN A 420 -37.30 -14.86 15.66
N SER A 421 -37.64 -14.15 16.75
CA SER A 421 -38.29 -12.82 16.66
C SER A 421 -37.35 -11.63 16.91
N VAL A 422 -36.26 -11.81 17.67
CA VAL A 422 -35.31 -10.73 17.97
C VAL A 422 -34.30 -10.52 16.83
N LEU A 423 -34.03 -11.57 16.04
CA LEU A 423 -33.15 -11.51 14.87
C LEU A 423 -33.71 -10.70 13.69
N GLU A 424 -34.97 -10.25 13.72
CA GLU A 424 -35.54 -9.37 12.67
C GLU A 424 -35.32 -7.87 12.96
N GLY A 425 -35.09 -7.47 14.22
CA GLY A 425 -34.83 -6.06 14.60
C GLY A 425 -33.35 -5.71 14.83
N VAL A 426 -32.53 -6.72 15.16
CA VAL A 426 -31.08 -6.64 15.33
C VAL A 426 -30.24 -6.56 14.03
N PRO A 427 -30.73 -6.86 12.80
CA PRO A 427 -29.94 -6.77 11.57
C PRO A 427 -29.41 -5.37 11.26
N ARG A 428 -30.05 -4.30 11.75
CA ARG A 428 -29.56 -2.93 11.49
C ARG A 428 -28.33 -2.57 12.29
N VAL A 429 -28.24 -2.95 13.58
CA VAL A 429 -27.06 -2.62 14.41
C VAL A 429 -25.84 -3.49 14.05
N TRP A 430 -26.08 -4.75 13.67
CA TRP A 430 -25.02 -5.66 13.21
C TRP A 430 -24.71 -5.52 11.72
N GLY A 431 -25.63 -5.02 10.89
CA GLY A 431 -25.30 -4.47 9.57
C GLY A 431 -24.37 -3.26 9.73
N ILE A 432 -24.68 -2.35 10.64
CA ILE A 432 -23.87 -1.15 10.88
C ILE A 432 -22.50 -1.43 11.53
N MET A 433 -22.30 -2.50 12.31
CA MET A 433 -20.98 -2.86 12.88
C MET A 433 -20.26 -4.00 12.12
N GLY A 434 -21.01 -4.95 11.58
CA GLY A 434 -20.52 -6.02 10.71
C GLY A 434 -20.10 -5.47 9.35
N GLU A 435 -20.96 -4.73 8.62
CA GLU A 435 -20.60 -4.16 7.31
C GLU A 435 -19.51 -3.07 7.43
N CYS A 436 -19.23 -2.64 8.65
CA CYS A 436 -18.22 -1.65 8.96
C CYS A 436 -16.85 -2.25 9.34
N SER A 437 -16.79 -3.40 10.03
CA SER A 437 -15.51 -3.95 10.48
C SER A 437 -15.26 -5.43 10.16
N PHE A 438 -16.25 -6.24 9.75
CA PHE A 438 -16.04 -7.68 9.51
C PHE A 438 -16.75 -8.30 8.27
N THR A 439 -17.75 -7.67 7.65
CA THR A 439 -18.47 -8.18 6.45
C THR A 439 -18.26 -7.35 5.17
N LYS A 440 -17.42 -6.31 5.18
CA LYS A 440 -16.81 -5.78 3.92
C LYS A 440 -15.69 -6.66 3.36
N PHE A 441 -15.51 -7.85 3.92
CA PHE A 441 -14.51 -8.85 3.55
C PHE A 441 -15.03 -9.95 2.59
N GLY A 442 -16.25 -9.82 2.06
CA GLY A 442 -16.83 -10.71 1.05
C GLY A 442 -17.26 -9.97 -0.21
N THR A 443 -16.53 -10.17 -1.30
CA THR A 443 -16.87 -9.81 -2.69
C THR A 443 -17.56 -8.45 -2.91
N SER A 444 -16.80 -7.35 -2.86
CA SER A 444 -17.15 -6.17 -3.65
C SER A 444 -16.47 -6.29 -5.01
N SER A 445 -17.18 -6.87 -5.98
CA SER A 445 -17.03 -6.53 -7.39
C SER A 445 -17.59 -5.11 -7.60
N GLY A 446 -16.95 -4.14 -6.97
CA GLY A 446 -17.16 -2.72 -7.18
C GLY A 446 -15.82 -2.13 -7.58
N ASN A 447 -15.80 -1.42 -8.70
CA ASN A 447 -14.64 -0.67 -9.17
C ASN A 447 -14.20 0.31 -8.07
N PHE A 448 -13.07 0.01 -7.46
CA PHE A 448 -12.19 0.97 -6.83
C PHE A 448 -10.77 0.60 -7.22
#